data_AF-A0A956S4R3-F1
#
_entry.id   AF-A0A956S4R3-F1
#
_cell.length_a   1.000
_cell.length_b   1.000
_cell.length_c   1.000
_cell.angle_alpha   90.00
_cell.angle_beta   90.00
_cell.angle_gamma   90.00
#
_symmetry.space_group_name_H-M   'P 1'
#
loop_
_entity.id
_entity.type
_entity.pdbx_description
1 polymer ?
#
loop_
_entity_poly.entity_id
_entity_poly.type
_entity_poly.pdbx_seq_one_letter_code
_entity_poly.pdbx_strand_id
1 'polypeptide(L)'
;HREKHWQERKQHTIEYLRTAPLAVKVVSCADKTHNLLTILNDLPEYGQELWQRFRYGRDKQRWYYQSVAASLNANLAQHERHAIFAEYATVVKKVFGDSE
;
A
#
# COMPACT_ATOMS: atom_id res chain seq x y z
N HIS A 1 3.08 -2.90 23.24
CA HIS A 1 3.97 -3.88 22.57
C HIS A 1 3.51 -4.31 21.17
N ARG A 2 2.27 -4.78 20.96
CA ARG A 2 1.84 -5.34 19.65
C ARG A 2 1.76 -4.33 18.50
N GLU A 3 1.34 -3.08 18.76
CA GLU A 3 1.37 -2.00 17.76
C GLU A 3 2.77 -1.64 17.30
N LYS A 4 3.69 -1.46 18.26
CA LYS A 4 5.11 -1.21 18.00
C LYS A 4 5.68 -2.27 17.04
N HIS A 5 5.42 -3.54 17.31
CA HIS A 5 5.79 -4.64 16.42
C HIS A 5 5.16 -4.57 15.02
N TRP A 6 3.90 -4.18 14.91
CA TRP A 6 3.26 -4.04 13.59
C TRP A 6 3.90 -2.92 12.80
N GLN A 7 4.07 -1.75 13.41
CA GLN A 7 4.65 -0.59 12.75
C GLN A 7 6.11 -0.85 12.36
N GLU A 8 6.90 -1.51 13.21
CA GLU A 8 8.27 -1.94 12.88
C GLU A 8 8.31 -2.88 11.67
N ARG A 9 7.42 -3.88 11.59
CA ARG A 9 7.37 -4.77 10.41
C ARG A 9 6.97 -4.02 9.14
N LYS A 10 6.03 -3.07 9.24
CA LYS A 10 5.61 -2.25 8.10
C LYS A 10 6.72 -1.31 7.66
N GLN A 11 7.41 -0.68 8.60
CA GLN A 11 8.58 0.16 8.36
C GLN A 11 9.69 -0.63 7.66
N HIS A 12 10.03 -1.82 8.16
CA HIS A 12 11.01 -2.70 7.51
C HIS A 12 10.62 -3.03 6.06
N THR A 13 9.34 -3.29 5.79
CA THR A 13 8.85 -3.53 4.42
C THR A 13 9.04 -2.29 3.53
N ILE A 14 8.71 -1.11 4.05
CA ILE A 14 8.86 0.18 3.33
C ILE A 14 10.32 0.41 2.98
N GLU A 15 11.23 0.23 3.93
CA GLU A 15 12.67 0.44 3.75
C GLU A 15 13.26 -0.57 2.77
N TYR A 16 12.94 -1.86 2.94
CA TYR A 16 13.41 -2.91 2.05
C TYR A 16 12.96 -2.69 0.60
N LEU A 17 11.70 -2.36 0.36
CA LEU A 17 11.18 -2.12 -1.00
C LEU A 17 11.85 -0.92 -1.70
N ARG A 18 12.49 -0.02 -0.95
CA ARG A 18 13.22 1.12 -1.52
C ARG A 18 14.45 0.68 -2.32
N THR A 19 15.08 -0.43 -1.93
CA THR A 19 16.33 -0.95 -2.52
C THR A 19 16.21 -2.37 -3.05
N ALA A 20 15.06 -3.02 -2.87
CA ALA A 20 14.82 -4.37 -3.37
C ALA A 20 14.94 -4.48 -4.90
N PRO A 21 15.32 -5.65 -5.44
CA PRO A 21 15.33 -5.91 -6.87
C PRO A 21 13.95 -5.66 -7.51
N LEU A 22 13.94 -5.27 -8.79
CA LEU A 22 12.70 -4.94 -9.52
C LEU A 22 11.65 -6.06 -9.44
N ALA A 23 12.05 -7.32 -9.62
CA ALA A 23 11.14 -8.46 -9.53
C ALA A 23 10.43 -8.54 -8.17
N VAL A 24 11.15 -8.26 -7.08
CA VAL A 24 10.59 -8.25 -5.72
C VAL A 24 9.62 -7.08 -5.55
N LYS A 25 9.96 -5.89 -6.07
CA LYS A 25 9.06 -4.73 -6.08
C LYS A 25 7.77 -5.05 -6.84
N VAL A 26 7.85 -5.69 -8.01
CA VAL A 26 6.69 -6.06 -8.84
C VAL A 26 5.77 -7.06 -8.12
N VAL A 27 6.32 -8.14 -7.56
CA VAL A 27 5.53 -9.13 -6.81
C VAL A 27 4.87 -8.50 -5.58
N SER A 28 5.61 -7.69 -4.83
CA SER A 28 5.08 -6.99 -3.65
C SER A 28 3.99 -5.98 -4.01
N CYS A 29 4.15 -5.31 -5.16
CA CYS A 29 3.14 -4.41 -5.69
C CYS A 29 1.87 -5.17 -6.04
N ALA A 30 1.97 -6.29 -6.76
CA ALA A 30 0.81 -7.09 -7.16
C ALA A 30 -0.02 -7.59 -5.97
N ASP A 31 0.64 -8.16 -4.95
CA ASP A 31 0.01 -8.58 -3.70
C ASP A 31 -0.77 -7.43 -3.04
N LYS A 32 -0.15 -6.25 -2.97
CA LYS A 32 -0.76 -5.09 -2.30
C LYS A 32 -1.85 -4.44 -3.13
N THR A 33 -1.74 -4.45 -4.45
CA THR A 33 -2.83 -4.04 -5.35
C THR A 33 -4.04 -4.93 -5.12
N HIS A 34 -3.87 -6.25 -5.05
CA HIS A 34 -4.97 -7.18 -4.77
C HIS A 34 -5.64 -6.90 -3.41
N ASN A 35 -4.83 -6.68 -2.36
CA ASN A 35 -5.34 -6.30 -1.04
C ASN A 35 -6.13 -4.98 -1.07
N LEU A 36 -5.64 -3.96 -1.80
CA LEU A 36 -6.33 -2.68 -1.95
C LEU A 36 -7.62 -2.79 -2.77
N LEU A 37 -7.63 -3.61 -3.82
CA LEU A 37 -8.85 -3.85 -4.62
C LEU A 37 -9.93 -4.55 -3.79
N THR A 38 -9.53 -5.48 -2.92
CA THR A 38 -10.46 -6.09 -1.95
C THR A 38 -11.07 -5.05 -1.02
N ILE A 39 -10.25 -4.16 -0.45
CA ILE A 39 -10.73 -3.04 0.36
C ILE A 39 -11.67 -2.13 -0.45
N LEU A 40 -11.29 -1.79 -1.68
CA LEU A 40 -12.07 -0.91 -2.55
C LEU A 40 -13.46 -1.48 -2.88
N ASN A 41 -13.54 -2.79 -3.08
CA ASN A 41 -14.81 -3.48 -3.35
C ASN A 41 -15.72 -3.56 -2.11
N ASP A 42 -15.13 -3.65 -0.91
CA ASP A 42 -15.86 -3.71 0.35
C ASP A 42 -16.33 -2.32 0.84
N LEU A 43 -15.67 -1.24 0.39
CA LEU A 43 -15.97 0.13 0.85
C LEU A 43 -17.42 0.58 0.62
N PRO A 44 -18.07 0.33 -0.54
CA PRO A 44 -19.47 0.70 -0.75
C PRO A 44 -20.46 0.02 0.20
N GLU A 45 -20.15 -1.21 0.65
CA GLU A 45 -21.02 -1.98 1.53
C GLU A 45 -20.85 -1.58 3.00
N TYR A 46 -19.60 -1.42 3.45
CA TYR A 46 -19.28 -1.25 4.87
C TYR A 46 -18.88 0.18 5.27
N GLY A 47 -18.59 1.06 4.31
CA GLY A 47 -18.19 2.44 4.55
C GLY A 47 -17.06 2.57 5.58
N GLN A 48 -17.28 3.36 6.62
CA GLN A 48 -16.29 3.58 7.68
C GLN A 48 -16.13 2.39 8.64
N GLU A 49 -17.14 1.53 8.75
CA GLU A 49 -17.09 0.35 9.64
C GLU A 49 -16.08 -0.69 9.15
N LEU A 50 -15.79 -0.70 7.84
CA LEU A 50 -14.74 -1.53 7.25
C LEU A 50 -13.41 -1.40 8.00
N TRP A 51 -13.07 -0.19 8.44
CA TRP A 51 -11.81 0.09 9.11
C TRP A 51 -11.71 -0.55 10.49
N GLN A 52 -12.82 -0.95 11.11
CA GLN A 52 -12.83 -1.70 12.37
C GLN A 52 -12.30 -3.13 12.19
N ARG A 53 -12.39 -3.70 10.97
CA ARG A 53 -11.76 -4.99 10.64
C ARG A 53 -10.24 -4.91 10.68
N PHE A 54 -9.68 -3.71 10.48
CA PHE A 54 -8.25 -3.46 10.57
C PHE A 54 -7.89 -3.05 11.99
N ARG A 55 -7.05 -3.85 12.64
CA ARG A 55 -6.57 -3.60 14.01
C ARG A 55 -6.07 -2.17 14.30
N TYR A 56 -5.54 -1.48 13.28
CA TYR A 56 -4.92 -0.15 13.40
C TYR A 56 -5.67 0.95 12.66
N GLY A 57 -6.87 0.65 12.14
CA GLY A 57 -7.74 1.62 11.47
C GLY A 57 -7.19 2.18 10.15
N ARG A 58 -7.96 3.11 9.58
CA ARG A 58 -7.73 3.69 8.24
C ARG A 58 -6.39 4.39 8.11
N ASP A 59 -6.03 5.27 9.04
CA ASP A 59 -4.87 6.15 8.88
C ASP A 59 -3.55 5.38 8.88
N LYS A 60 -3.44 4.32 9.67
CA LYS A 60 -2.26 3.46 9.66
C LYS A 60 -2.18 2.64 8.37
N GLN A 61 -3.31 2.18 7.82
CA GLN A 61 -3.31 1.55 6.48
C GLN A 61 -2.92 2.56 5.40
N ARG A 62 -3.50 3.77 5.43
CA ARG A 62 -3.19 4.88 4.51
C ARG A 62 -1.69 5.17 4.51
N TRP A 63 -1.10 5.40 5.68
CA TRP A 63 0.35 5.60 5.84
C TRP A 63 1.15 4.46 5.21
N TYR A 64 0.78 3.22 5.50
CA TYR A 64 1.51 2.06 5.00
C TYR A 64 1.48 1.96 3.47
N TYR A 65 0.28 2.00 2.87
CA TYR A 65 0.13 1.82 1.43
C TYR A 65 0.69 3.02 0.62
N GLN A 66 0.56 4.24 1.13
CA GLN A 66 1.21 5.42 0.52
C GLN A 66 2.73 5.35 0.61
N SER A 67 3.28 4.93 1.74
CA SER A 67 4.73 4.79 1.92
C SER A 67 5.30 3.70 1.01
N VAL A 68 4.57 2.59 0.84
CA VAL A 68 4.93 1.56 -0.14
C VAL A 68 4.92 2.13 -1.58
N ALA A 69 3.95 2.98 -1.95
CA ALA A 69 3.90 3.59 -3.29
C ALA A 69 5.19 4.37 -3.60
N ALA A 70 5.67 5.13 -2.61
CA ALA A 70 6.92 5.88 -2.71
C ALA A 70 8.14 4.93 -2.83
N SER A 71 8.21 3.90 -1.98
CA SER A 71 9.32 2.93 -2.00
C SER A 71 9.40 2.11 -3.28
N LEU A 72 8.26 1.71 -3.87
CA LEU A 72 8.24 0.97 -5.14
C LEU A 72 8.90 1.78 -6.26
N ASN A 73 8.64 3.09 -6.32
CA ASN A 73 9.20 4.00 -7.34
C ASN A 73 10.63 4.50 -7.05
N ALA A 74 11.16 4.25 -5.85
CA ALA A 74 12.48 4.71 -5.47
C ALA A 74 13.60 3.90 -6.15
N ASN A 75 14.69 4.60 -6.50
CA ASN A 75 15.92 4.02 -7.06
C ASN A 75 15.72 3.21 -8.35
N LEU A 76 14.70 3.53 -9.14
CA LEU A 76 14.47 2.94 -10.46
C LEU A 76 14.83 3.94 -11.55
N ALA A 77 15.57 3.49 -12.55
CA ALA A 77 15.71 4.23 -13.79
C ALA A 77 14.35 4.33 -14.49
N GLN A 78 14.18 5.34 -15.36
CA GLN A 78 12.90 5.59 -16.02
C GLN A 78 12.40 4.37 -16.82
N HIS A 79 13.31 3.63 -17.47
CA HIS A 79 12.99 2.44 -18.27
C HIS A 79 12.62 1.20 -17.43
N GLU A 80 12.92 1.20 -16.13
CA GLU A 80 12.59 0.10 -15.22
C GLU A 80 11.21 0.27 -14.56
N ARG A 81 10.56 1.43 -14.75
CA ARG A 81 9.26 1.70 -14.16
C ARG A 81 8.18 0.88 -14.83
N HIS A 82 7.59 -0.03 -14.06
CA HIS A 82 6.46 -0.84 -14.51
C HIS A 82 5.12 -0.11 -14.36
N ALA A 83 4.22 -0.31 -15.32
CA ALA A 83 2.85 0.22 -15.28
C ALA A 83 2.07 -0.18 -14.01
N ILE A 84 2.38 -1.36 -13.43
CA ILE A 84 1.73 -1.85 -12.20
C ILE A 84 1.93 -0.90 -11.01
N PHE A 85 3.03 -0.14 -10.96
CA PHE A 85 3.26 0.83 -9.89
C PHE A 85 2.32 2.04 -10.00
N ALA A 86 1.97 2.44 -11.23
CA ALA A 86 1.00 3.50 -11.49
C ALA A 86 -0.44 3.03 -11.20
N GLU A 87 -0.76 1.79 -11.55
CA GLU A 87 -2.02 1.16 -11.18
C GLU A 87 -2.18 1.11 -9.66
N TYR A 88 -1.17 0.62 -8.95
CA TYR A 88 -1.15 0.60 -7.49
C TYR A 88 -1.39 1.98 -6.89
N ALA A 89 -0.66 3.01 -7.35
CA ALA A 89 -0.86 4.39 -6.89
C ALA A 89 -2.29 4.90 -7.15
N THR A 90 -2.90 4.50 -8.27
CA THR A 90 -4.29 4.83 -8.59
C THR A 90 -5.26 4.17 -7.61
N VAL A 91 -5.07 2.89 -7.30
CA VAL A 91 -5.94 2.20 -6.32
C VAL A 91 -5.75 2.77 -4.91
N VAL A 92 -4.51 3.10 -4.50
CA VAL A 92 -4.24 3.82 -3.24
C VAL A 92 -5.05 5.12 -3.16
N LYS A 93 -5.08 5.91 -4.24
CA LYS A 93 -5.89 7.14 -4.30
C LYS A 93 -7.39 6.86 -4.25
N LYS A 94 -7.88 5.79 -4.88
CA LYS A 94 -9.31 5.43 -4.80
C LYS A 94 -9.74 5.00 -3.39
N VAL A 95 -8.88 4.26 -2.68
CA VAL A 95 -9.18 3.76 -1.32
C VAL A 95 -9.03 4.84 -0.26
N PHE A 96 -8.00 5.69 -0.39
CA PHE A 96 -7.60 6.63 0.66
C PHE A 96 -7.67 8.10 0.25
N GLY A 97 -8.04 8.42 -0.98
CA GLY A 97 -8.37 9.78 -1.38
C GLY A 97 -9.54 10.28 -0.54
N ASP A 98 -9.52 11.56 -0.24
CA ASP A 98 -10.69 12.18 0.36
C ASP A 98 -11.74 12.28 -0.75
N SER A 99 -12.96 11.81 -0.47
CA SER A 99 -14.12 12.24 -1.24
C SER A 99 -14.24 13.73 -0.95
N GLU A 100 -13.86 14.58 -1.91
CA GLU A 100 -14.34 15.96 -1.93
C GLU A 100 -15.88 15.99 -1.91
#